data_AF-A0A5C3MWA7-F1
#
_entry.id   AF-A0A5C3MWA7-F1
#
_cell.length_a   1.000
_cell.length_b   1.000
_cell.length_c   1.000
_cell.angle_alpha   90.00
_cell.angle_beta   90.00
_cell.angle_gamma   90.00
#
_symmetry.space_group_name_H-M   'P 1'
#
loop_
_entity.id
_entity.type
_entity.pdbx_description
1 polymer ?
#
loop_
_entity_poly.entity_id
_entity_poly.type
_entity_poly.pdbx_seq_one_letter_code
_entity_poly.pdbx_strand_id
1 'polypeptide(L)'
;MVVAVDACDECFGACHGLITTPVRVFTPLVLSQICRLWRQCAHATARLWCSVLIRQGPDPPDLSKKDVRVYPNLLLQTAFLNTYVTRARALPMNLTFQIHQSSDDVDASLDIWRSSMSRCQSLYVNCPDTIWDQLFYSPIELPLLEKLGFAIWQRQIQTPVLLLNSLAMPKLKQLEIALWGVNDTPDGVDWSQLSTLAIHCYI
;
A
#
# COMPACT_ATOMS: atom_id res chain seq x y z
N MET A 1 -13.30 -25.08 -20.89
CA MET A 1 -12.35 -23.98 -20.65
C MET A 1 -12.58 -23.34 -19.27
N VAL A 2 -12.73 -24.17 -18.22
CA VAL A 2 -12.94 -23.73 -16.83
C VAL A 2 -11.73 -24.11 -15.96
N VAL A 3 -11.09 -25.24 -16.27
CA VAL A 3 -9.95 -25.81 -15.53
C VAL A 3 -8.68 -24.93 -15.50
N ALA A 4 -8.46 -24.06 -16.49
CA ALA A 4 -7.24 -23.24 -16.54
C ALA A 4 -7.28 -22.00 -15.63
N VAL A 5 -8.47 -21.54 -15.23
CA VAL A 5 -8.63 -20.36 -14.36
C VAL A 5 -8.34 -20.75 -12.91
N ASP A 6 -8.88 -21.89 -12.46
CA ASP A 6 -8.65 -22.40 -11.10
C ASP A 6 -7.17 -22.76 -10.87
N ALA A 7 -6.50 -23.34 -11.87
CA ALA A 7 -5.07 -23.62 -11.77
C ALA A 7 -4.21 -22.34 -11.66
N CYS A 8 -4.62 -21.23 -12.27
CA CYS A 8 -3.93 -19.95 -12.09
C CYS A 8 -4.16 -19.38 -10.69
N ASP A 9 -5.41 -19.36 -10.20
CA ASP A 9 -5.70 -18.87 -8.85
C ASP A 9 -5.00 -19.74 -7.78
N GLU A 10 -4.88 -21.05 -7.95
CA GLU A 10 -4.13 -21.92 -7.04
C GLU A 10 -2.61 -21.74 -7.16
N CYS A 11 -2.05 -21.65 -8.38
CA CYS A 11 -0.60 -21.47 -8.56
C CYS A 11 -0.11 -20.10 -8.05
N PHE A 12 -0.97 -19.07 -8.05
CA PHE A 12 -0.59 -17.71 -7.63
C PHE A 12 -1.13 -17.31 -6.25
N GLY A 13 -2.26 -17.88 -5.81
CA GLY A 13 -2.95 -17.56 -4.56
C GLY A 13 -2.51 -18.36 -3.34
N ALA A 14 -1.85 -19.52 -3.50
CA ALA A 14 -1.50 -20.40 -2.38
C ALA A 14 -0.26 -19.99 -1.54
N CYS A 15 0.31 -18.80 -1.75
CA CYS A 15 1.46 -18.33 -0.95
C CYS A 15 1.02 -17.43 0.20
N HIS A 16 0.23 -17.96 1.13
CA HIS A 16 -0.03 -17.37 2.44
C HIS A 16 0.76 -18.14 3.50
N GLY A 17 2.08 -17.91 3.53
CA GLY A 17 2.99 -18.47 4.53
C GLY A 17 4.16 -17.52 4.74
N LEU A 18 4.47 -17.23 6.01
CA LEU A 18 5.61 -16.43 6.42
C LEU A 18 6.91 -16.94 5.76
N ILE A 19 7.74 -15.99 5.32
CA ILE A 19 9.12 -16.12 4.82
C ILE A 19 9.26 -15.90 3.29
N THR A 20 9.87 -14.75 2.98
CA THR A 20 10.30 -14.25 1.67
C THR A 20 9.18 -14.05 0.65
N THR A 21 8.50 -12.90 0.73
CA THR A 21 7.76 -12.37 -0.41
C THR A 21 8.76 -12.15 -1.56
N PRO A 22 8.73 -12.92 -2.66
CA PRO A 22 9.38 -12.45 -3.88
C PRO A 22 8.73 -11.09 -4.19
N VAL A 23 9.50 -10.16 -4.71
CA VAL A 23 9.04 -8.80 -5.05
C VAL A 23 7.99 -8.93 -6.17
N ARG A 24 6.74 -9.21 -5.78
CA ARG A 24 5.55 -9.50 -6.61
C ARG A 24 4.92 -8.23 -7.18
N VAL A 25 5.68 -7.15 -7.31
CA VAL A 25 5.14 -5.81 -7.63
C VAL A 25 4.57 -5.74 -9.06
N PHE A 26 4.89 -6.73 -9.91
CA PHE A 26 4.46 -6.73 -11.30
C PHE A 26 3.83 -8.04 -11.77
N THR A 27 3.42 -8.95 -10.88
CA THR A 27 2.96 -10.29 -11.29
C THR A 27 1.84 -10.23 -12.34
N PRO A 28 0.75 -9.45 -12.20
CA PRO A 28 -0.29 -9.36 -13.23
C PRO A 28 0.21 -8.78 -14.57
N LEU A 29 1.14 -7.82 -14.51
CA LEU A 29 1.72 -7.20 -15.70
C LEU A 29 2.66 -8.17 -16.43
N VAL A 30 3.50 -8.91 -15.71
CA VAL A 30 4.35 -9.97 -16.30
C VAL A 30 3.48 -11.05 -16.94
N LEU A 31 2.42 -11.51 -16.26
CA LEU A 31 1.46 -12.48 -16.82
C LEU A 31 0.82 -11.96 -18.12
N SER A 32 0.59 -10.65 -18.22
CA SER A 32 0.04 -10.02 -19.42
C SER A 32 1.01 -10.00 -20.62
N GLN A 33 2.31 -10.26 -20.40
CA GLN A 33 3.34 -10.23 -21.46
C GLN A 33 3.79 -11.61 -21.95
N ILE A 34 3.48 -12.71 -21.26
CA ILE A 34 4.00 -14.05 -21.61
C ILE A 34 3.43 -14.58 -22.92
N CYS A 35 2.11 -14.81 -22.99
CA CYS A 35 1.44 -15.28 -24.21
C CYS A 35 -0.02 -14.81 -24.23
N ARG A 36 -0.68 -14.95 -25.39
CA ARG A 36 -2.07 -14.46 -25.59
C ARG A 36 -3.04 -15.04 -24.55
N LEU A 37 -2.93 -16.33 -24.24
CA LEU A 37 -3.83 -17.00 -23.31
C LEU A 37 -3.66 -16.45 -21.89
N TRP A 38 -2.43 -16.33 -21.42
CA TRP A 38 -2.11 -15.80 -20.08
C TRP A 38 -2.55 -14.35 -19.92
N ARG A 39 -2.36 -13.54 -20.97
CA ARG A 39 -2.88 -12.17 -21.03
C ARG A 39 -4.40 -12.13 -20.87
N GLN A 40 -5.13 -12.98 -21.59
CA GLN A 40 -6.59 -13.07 -21.47
C GLN A 40 -7.02 -13.47 -20.06
N CYS A 41 -6.37 -14.48 -19.47
CA CYS A 41 -6.62 -14.91 -18.09
C CYS A 41 -6.35 -13.78 -17.08
N ALA A 42 -5.21 -13.10 -17.18
CA ALA A 42 -4.86 -11.99 -16.30
C ALA A 42 -5.87 -10.84 -16.40
N HIS A 43 -6.32 -10.49 -17.61
CA HIS A 43 -7.31 -9.44 -17.82
C HIS A 43 -8.74 -9.82 -17.39
N ALA A 44 -9.09 -11.11 -17.46
CA ALA A 44 -10.39 -11.60 -17.01
C ALA A 44 -10.49 -11.68 -15.48
N THR A 45 -9.36 -11.81 -14.78
CA THR A 45 -9.29 -12.08 -13.34
C THR A 45 -9.03 -10.79 -12.55
N ALA A 46 -10.09 -10.04 -12.21
CA ALA A 46 -9.98 -8.73 -11.54
C ALA A 46 -9.24 -8.78 -10.18
N ARG A 47 -9.34 -9.90 -9.45
CA ARG A 47 -8.69 -10.09 -8.14
C ARG A 47 -7.16 -9.95 -8.19
N LEU A 48 -6.53 -10.32 -9.29
CA LEU A 48 -5.08 -10.17 -9.48
C LEU A 48 -4.62 -8.71 -9.41
N TRP A 49 -5.53 -7.75 -9.65
CA TRP A 49 -5.24 -6.32 -9.72
C TRP A 49 -5.63 -5.57 -8.44
N CYS A 50 -6.04 -6.27 -7.39
CA CYS A 50 -6.53 -5.65 -6.16
C CYS A 50 -5.42 -5.32 -5.14
N SER A 51 -4.17 -5.69 -5.39
CA SER A 51 -3.04 -5.41 -4.49
C SER A 51 -1.95 -4.64 -5.22
N VAL A 52 -1.57 -3.47 -4.69
CA VAL A 52 -0.54 -2.61 -5.28
C VAL A 52 0.45 -2.16 -4.21
N LEU A 53 1.74 -2.28 -4.53
CA LEU A 53 2.84 -1.73 -3.74
C LEU A 53 3.52 -0.63 -4.55
N ILE A 54 3.55 0.57 -4.00
CA ILE A 54 4.33 1.71 -4.51
C ILE A 54 5.53 1.90 -3.60
N ARG A 55 6.72 1.95 -4.19
CA ARG A 55 7.98 1.98 -3.44
C ARG A 55 8.94 3.01 -4.01
N GLN A 56 9.50 3.85 -3.15
CA GLN A 56 10.49 4.85 -3.55
C GLN A 56 11.63 4.95 -2.55
N GLY A 57 12.85 4.98 -3.08
CA GLY A 57 14.07 5.12 -2.30
C GLY A 57 14.67 3.77 -1.90
N PRO A 58 15.94 3.79 -1.47
CA PRO A 58 16.61 2.58 -1.02
C PRO A 58 15.92 2.02 0.22
N ASP A 59 15.78 0.70 0.25
CA ASP A 59 15.62 -0.05 1.49
C ASP A 59 16.59 0.50 2.54
N PRO A 60 16.17 0.65 3.82
CA PRO A 60 17.11 0.93 4.88
C PRO A 60 18.24 -0.12 4.77
N PRO A 61 19.51 0.30 4.91
CA PRO A 61 20.65 -0.52 4.57
C PRO A 61 20.59 -1.84 5.33
N ASP A 62 20.11 -2.88 4.66
CA ASP A 62 20.21 -4.24 5.15
C ASP A 62 21.69 -4.58 5.03
N LEU A 63 22.42 -4.43 6.14
CA LEU A 63 23.87 -4.67 6.21
C LEU A 63 24.27 -6.07 5.70
N SER A 64 23.30 -6.98 5.54
CA SER A 64 23.50 -8.33 5.01
C SER A 64 23.43 -8.45 3.47
N LYS A 65 22.93 -7.45 2.73
CA LYS A 65 22.72 -7.55 1.27
C LYS A 65 23.41 -6.44 0.49
N LYS A 66 24.46 -6.79 -0.26
CA LYS A 66 25.21 -5.88 -1.14
C LYS A 66 24.56 -5.62 -2.51
N ASP A 67 23.39 -6.20 -2.78
CA ASP A 67 22.74 -6.05 -4.08
C ASP A 67 22.11 -4.67 -4.22
N VAL A 68 22.62 -3.91 -5.20
CA VAL A 68 22.04 -2.63 -5.62
C VAL A 68 20.68 -2.91 -6.23
N ARG A 69 19.61 -2.66 -5.48
CA ARG A 69 18.24 -2.74 -6.00
C ARG A 69 17.96 -1.49 -6.83
N VAL A 70 17.62 -1.68 -8.10
CA VAL A 70 17.08 -0.61 -8.95
C VAL A 70 15.59 -0.50 -8.66
N TYR A 71 15.18 0.66 -8.14
CA TYR A 71 13.77 0.96 -7.91
C TYR A 71 13.17 1.56 -9.18
N PRO A 72 12.00 1.10 -9.64
CA PRO A 72 11.32 1.73 -10.76
C PRO A 72 10.99 3.19 -10.42
N ASN A 73 11.03 4.05 -11.44
CA ASN A 73 10.62 5.44 -11.30
C ASN A 73 9.20 5.53 -10.70
N LEU A 74 8.98 6.50 -9.81
CA LEU A 74 7.74 6.64 -9.06
C LEU A 74 6.54 6.95 -9.98
N LEU A 75 6.71 7.83 -10.97
CA LEU A 75 5.67 8.16 -11.95
C LEU A 75 5.23 6.92 -12.74
N LEU A 76 6.18 6.02 -13.06
CA LEU A 76 5.85 4.77 -13.73
C LEU A 76 5.00 3.85 -12.84
N GLN A 77 5.32 3.76 -11.54
CA GLN A 77 4.51 3.01 -10.57
C GLN A 77 3.11 3.62 -10.41
N THR A 78 3.02 4.94 -10.38
CA THR A 78 1.74 5.66 -10.34
C THR A 78 0.91 5.43 -11.62
N ALA A 79 1.54 5.39 -12.79
CA ALA A 79 0.86 5.03 -14.04
C ALA A 79 0.33 3.59 -14.00
N PHE A 80 1.07 2.67 -13.39
CA PHE A 80 0.60 1.31 -13.17
C PHE A 80 -0.56 1.26 -12.17
N LEU A 81 -0.56 2.04 -11.09
CA LEU A 81 -1.68 2.09 -10.15
C LEU A 81 -3.01 2.36 -10.89
N ASN A 82 -3.04 3.32 -11.82
CA ASN A 82 -4.23 3.59 -12.65
C ASN A 82 -4.70 2.35 -13.44
N THR A 83 -3.75 1.58 -13.97
CA THR A 83 -4.06 0.31 -14.65
C THR A 83 -4.67 -0.70 -13.68
N TYR A 84 -4.10 -0.84 -12.47
CA TYR A 84 -4.62 -1.73 -11.44
C TYR A 84 -6.03 -1.32 -10.99
N VAL A 85 -6.26 -0.03 -10.70
CA VAL A 85 -7.57 0.52 -10.33
C VAL A 85 -8.62 0.20 -11.39
N THR A 86 -8.27 0.40 -12.67
CA THR A 86 -9.16 0.11 -13.81
C THR A 86 -9.46 -1.39 -13.92
N ARG A 87 -8.45 -2.24 -13.75
CA ARG A 87 -8.58 -3.70 -13.92
C ARG A 87 -9.21 -4.41 -12.72
N ALA A 88 -9.08 -3.84 -11.51
CA ALA A 88 -9.77 -4.29 -10.30
C ALA A 88 -11.29 -4.06 -10.36
N ARG A 89 -11.76 -3.23 -11.32
CA ARG A 89 -13.19 -2.92 -11.55
C ARG A 89 -13.85 -2.29 -10.32
N ALA A 90 -14.76 -2.99 -9.66
CA ALA A 90 -15.46 -2.54 -8.46
C ALA A 90 -14.94 -3.24 -7.18
N LEU A 91 -13.91 -4.08 -7.29
CA LEU A 91 -13.37 -4.79 -6.13
C LEU A 91 -12.60 -3.82 -5.22
N PRO A 92 -12.64 -4.05 -3.89
CA PRO A 92 -11.82 -3.30 -2.95
C PRO A 92 -10.33 -3.53 -3.18
N MET A 93 -9.51 -2.54 -2.82
CA MET A 93 -8.07 -2.54 -3.05
C MET A 93 -7.25 -2.62 -1.76
N ASN A 94 -6.06 -3.19 -1.87
CA ASN A 94 -5.02 -3.21 -0.88
C ASN A 94 -3.86 -2.37 -1.41
N LEU A 95 -3.68 -1.17 -0.85
CA LEU A 95 -2.61 -0.26 -1.24
C LEU A 95 -1.52 -0.24 -0.17
N THR A 96 -0.28 -0.32 -0.62
CA THR A 96 0.90 -0.18 0.24
C THR A 96 1.81 0.87 -0.36
N PHE A 97 2.13 1.91 0.42
CA PHE A 97 3.09 2.95 0.07
C PHE A 97 4.32 2.78 0.95
N GLN A 98 5.50 2.65 0.34
CA GLN A 98 6.80 2.56 1.02
C GLN A 98 7.74 3.61 0.42
N ILE A 99 7.66 4.84 0.94
CA ILE A 99 8.31 6.01 0.35
C ILE A 99 9.33 6.52 1.34
N HIS A 100 10.62 6.38 1.05
CA HIS A 100 11.70 6.75 1.98
C HIS A 100 12.19 8.20 1.85
N GLN A 101 11.85 8.86 0.74
CA GLN A 101 12.35 10.19 0.42
C GLN A 101 11.28 10.99 -0.32
N SER A 102 11.19 12.28 -0.03
CA SER A 102 10.38 13.21 -0.82
C SER A 102 11.09 13.51 -2.16
N SER A 103 10.30 13.82 -3.18
CA SER A 103 10.75 14.20 -4.52
C SER A 103 9.60 14.84 -5.29
N ASP A 104 9.90 15.61 -6.34
CA ASP A 104 8.90 16.19 -7.24
C ASP A 104 7.91 15.14 -7.82
N ASP A 105 8.36 13.90 -8.03
CA ASP A 105 7.51 12.80 -8.50
C ASP A 105 6.41 12.41 -7.48
N VAL A 106 6.64 12.65 -6.18
CA VAL A 106 5.66 12.40 -5.11
C VAL A 106 4.52 13.39 -5.27
N ASP A 107 4.83 14.68 -5.32
CA ASP A 107 3.84 15.76 -5.45
C ASP A 107 2.97 15.54 -6.69
N ALA A 108 3.58 15.20 -7.83
CA ALA A 108 2.86 14.90 -9.08
C ALA A 108 1.97 13.64 -9.00
N SER A 109 2.22 12.74 -8.04
CA SER A 109 1.49 11.47 -7.88
C SER A 109 0.40 11.50 -6.82
N LEU A 110 0.40 12.47 -5.90
CA LEU A 110 -0.50 12.53 -4.75
C LEU A 110 -1.98 12.44 -5.14
N ASP A 111 -2.42 13.20 -6.15
CA ASP A 111 -3.83 13.22 -6.56
C ASP A 111 -4.31 11.85 -7.07
N ILE A 112 -3.45 11.14 -7.79
CA ILE A 112 -3.73 9.80 -8.30
C ILE A 112 -3.82 8.80 -7.15
N TRP A 113 -2.93 8.90 -6.17
CA TRP A 113 -2.95 8.03 -5.00
C TRP A 113 -4.20 8.29 -4.16
N ARG A 114 -4.50 9.55 -3.85
CA ARG A 114 -5.67 9.96 -3.07
C ARG A 114 -6.98 9.52 -3.72
N SER A 115 -7.14 9.72 -5.03
CA SER A 115 -8.33 9.27 -5.75
C SER A 115 -8.52 7.74 -5.70
N SER A 116 -7.42 6.99 -5.70
CA SER A 116 -7.43 5.53 -5.60
C SER A 116 -7.78 5.01 -4.20
N MET A 117 -7.52 5.81 -3.15
CA MET A 117 -7.72 5.38 -1.75
C MET A 117 -9.19 5.17 -1.36
N SER A 118 -10.13 5.87 -2.00
CA SER A 118 -11.57 5.75 -1.75
C SER A 118 -12.11 4.31 -1.88
N ARG A 119 -11.39 3.46 -2.64
CA ARG A 119 -11.72 2.05 -2.88
C ARG A 119 -10.93 1.07 -2.01
N CYS A 120 -10.09 1.57 -1.10
CA CYS A 120 -9.23 0.72 -0.30
C CYS A 120 -10.02 0.01 0.80
N GLN A 121 -9.77 -1.30 0.93
CA GLN A 121 -10.10 -2.09 2.11
C GLN A 121 -8.92 -2.16 3.08
N SER A 122 -7.70 -2.20 2.54
CA SER A 122 -6.47 -2.14 3.32
C SER A 122 -5.57 -1.03 2.78
N LEU A 123 -5.09 -0.17 3.68
CA LEU A 123 -4.13 0.87 3.38
C LEU A 123 -2.95 0.73 4.34
N TYR A 124 -1.73 0.61 3.80
CA TYR A 124 -0.51 0.67 4.57
C TYR A 124 0.38 1.79 4.04
N VAL A 125 0.77 2.73 4.89
CA VAL A 125 1.59 3.87 4.50
C VAL A 125 2.85 3.93 5.35
N ASN A 126 4.00 3.82 4.71
CA ASN A 126 5.29 3.93 5.34
C ASN A 126 6.09 5.03 4.66
N CYS A 127 6.17 6.19 5.30
CA CYS A 127 6.79 7.38 4.72
C CYS A 127 7.26 8.41 5.76
N PRO A 128 8.08 9.39 5.35
CA PRO A 128 8.30 10.61 6.11
C PRO A 128 6.99 11.32 6.48
N ASP A 129 7.02 12.01 7.61
CA ASP A 129 5.97 12.92 8.10
C ASP A 129 5.52 13.94 7.05
N THR A 130 6.45 14.57 6.34
CA THR A 130 6.14 15.53 5.26
C THR A 130 5.24 14.95 4.17
N ILE A 131 5.47 13.70 3.79
CA ILE A 131 4.65 13.02 2.76
C ILE A 131 3.32 12.58 3.37
N TRP A 132 3.31 12.16 4.63
CA TRP A 132 2.08 11.84 5.35
C TRP A 132 1.13 13.05 5.38
N ASP A 133 1.65 14.21 5.78
CA ASP A 133 0.88 15.45 5.87
C ASP A 133 0.34 15.87 4.50
N GLN A 134 1.15 15.77 3.45
CA GLN A 134 0.70 16.00 2.07
C GLN A 134 -0.34 14.97 1.60
N LEU A 135 -0.20 13.71 1.98
CA LEU A 135 -1.14 12.67 1.58
C LEU A 135 -2.51 12.86 2.23
N PHE A 136 -2.57 13.54 3.38
CA PHE A 136 -3.78 13.73 4.18
C PHE A 136 -4.10 15.20 4.49
N TYR A 137 -3.54 16.14 3.70
CA TYR A 137 -3.73 17.59 3.91
C TYR A 137 -5.21 18.02 3.84
N SER A 138 -5.97 17.39 2.94
CA SER A 138 -7.42 17.56 2.84
C SER A 138 -8.14 16.31 3.35
N PRO A 139 -9.38 16.44 3.83
CA PRO A 139 -10.16 15.30 4.26
C PRO A 139 -10.31 14.24 3.16
N ILE A 140 -10.18 12.96 3.51
CA ILE A 140 -10.40 11.82 2.61
C ILE A 140 -11.45 10.90 3.22
N GLU A 141 -12.44 10.56 2.40
CA GLU A 141 -13.41 9.51 2.73
C GLU A 141 -12.87 8.14 2.31
N LEU A 142 -12.80 7.23 3.27
CA LEU A 142 -12.32 5.87 3.10
C LEU A 142 -13.42 4.87 3.51
N PRO A 143 -14.56 4.84 2.78
CA PRO A 143 -15.79 4.16 3.21
C PRO A 143 -15.70 2.63 3.26
N LEU A 144 -14.69 2.05 2.60
CA LEU A 144 -14.45 0.60 2.55
C LEU A 144 -13.29 0.16 3.44
N LEU A 145 -12.58 1.09 4.08
CA LEU A 145 -11.33 0.77 4.76
C LEU A 145 -11.59 0.01 6.05
N GLU A 146 -11.07 -1.22 6.11
CA GLU A 146 -11.16 -2.10 7.27
C GLU A 146 -9.82 -2.25 7.98
N LYS A 147 -8.70 -2.10 7.25
CA LYS A 147 -7.34 -2.14 7.80
C LYS A 147 -6.56 -0.87 7.45
N LEU A 148 -6.11 -0.16 8.47
CA LEU A 148 -5.13 0.91 8.34
C LEU A 148 -3.84 0.49 9.01
N GLY A 149 -2.72 0.63 8.32
CA GLY A 149 -1.40 0.50 8.90
C GLY A 149 -0.53 1.68 8.54
N PHE A 150 0.32 2.13 9.45
CA PHE A 150 1.31 3.13 9.10
C PHE A 150 2.60 3.04 9.91
N ALA A 151 3.69 3.45 9.28
CA ALA A 151 5.00 3.62 9.87
C ALA A 151 5.53 4.99 9.47
N ILE A 152 5.72 5.88 10.44
CA ILE A 152 6.12 7.25 10.16
C ILE A 152 7.52 7.46 10.71
N TRP A 153 8.43 7.88 9.84
CA TRP A 153 9.81 8.14 10.23
C TRP A 153 10.04 9.63 10.33
N GLN A 154 10.36 10.08 11.53
CA GLN A 154 10.70 11.47 11.78
C GLN A 154 12.21 11.66 11.73
N ARG A 155 12.65 12.75 11.11
CA ARG A 155 14.03 13.23 11.24
C ARG A 155 14.22 14.19 12.41
N GLN A 156 13.12 14.70 12.99
CA GLN A 156 13.13 15.71 14.04
C GLN A 156 12.54 15.17 15.35
N ILE A 157 13.00 15.71 16.48
CA ILE A 157 12.69 15.23 17.84
C ILE A 157 11.31 15.72 18.34
N GLN A 158 10.68 16.65 17.62
CA GLN A 158 9.34 17.08 17.99
C GLN A 158 8.36 15.97 17.63
N THR A 159 7.48 15.59 18.55
CA THR A 159 6.41 14.61 18.31
C THR A 159 5.30 15.27 17.51
N PRO A 160 5.19 15.11 16.17
CA PRO A 160 3.98 15.45 15.47
C PRO A 160 2.86 14.58 16.03
N VAL A 161 1.80 15.24 16.48
CA VAL A 161 0.53 14.57 16.76
C VAL A 161 0.05 14.02 15.43
N LEU A 162 -0.08 12.70 15.35
CA LEU A 162 -0.62 12.04 14.17
C LEU A 162 -2.13 12.29 14.13
N LEU A 163 -2.51 13.31 13.36
CA LEU A 163 -3.89 13.71 13.17
C LEU A 163 -4.53 12.81 12.12
N LEU A 164 -5.24 11.77 12.56
CA LEU A 164 -6.12 10.96 11.69
C LEU A 164 -7.50 11.60 11.52
N ASN A 165 -7.72 12.78 12.09
CA ASN A 165 -8.97 13.55 12.01
C ASN A 165 -9.40 13.87 10.56
N SER A 166 -8.47 13.89 9.60
CA SER A 166 -8.77 14.10 8.18
C SER A 166 -9.27 12.84 7.48
N LEU A 167 -9.30 11.68 8.15
CA LEU A 167 -9.71 10.41 7.57
C LEU A 167 -11.07 9.96 8.10
N ALA A 168 -12.07 9.95 7.23
CA ALA A 168 -13.36 9.35 7.55
C ALA A 168 -13.32 7.84 7.25
N MET A 169 -13.21 7.03 8.30
CA MET A 169 -13.02 5.57 8.21
C MET A 169 -14.08 4.81 9.02
N PRO A 170 -15.35 4.77 8.57
CA PRO A 170 -16.48 4.24 9.34
C PRO A 170 -16.52 2.70 9.48
N LYS A 171 -15.59 1.99 8.83
CA LYS A 171 -15.51 0.53 8.87
C LYS A 171 -14.17 0.02 9.40
N LEU A 172 -13.38 0.90 10.02
CA LEU A 172 -12.05 0.56 10.47
C LEU A 172 -12.13 -0.46 11.61
N LYS A 173 -11.50 -1.61 11.40
CA LYS A 173 -11.47 -2.73 12.35
C LYS A 173 -10.05 -3.02 12.84
N GLN A 174 -9.06 -2.77 11.99
CA GLN A 174 -7.66 -3.10 12.28
C GLN A 174 -6.80 -1.85 12.14
N LEU A 175 -6.04 -1.56 13.19
CA LEU A 175 -5.07 -0.47 13.21
C LEU A 175 -3.68 -1.03 13.54
N GLU A 176 -2.72 -0.76 12.66
CA GLU A 176 -1.32 -1.17 12.81
C GLU A 176 -0.44 0.09 12.84
N ILE A 177 0.28 0.29 13.94
CA ILE A 177 1.07 1.50 14.19
C ILE A 177 2.51 1.06 14.40
N ALA A 178 3.43 1.57 13.59
CA ALA A 178 4.86 1.41 13.79
C ALA A 178 5.48 2.77 14.17
N LEU A 179 5.80 2.92 15.45
CA LEU A 179 6.34 4.15 16.02
C LEU A 179 7.85 4.06 16.19
N TRP A 180 8.52 5.14 15.78
CA TRP A 180 9.96 5.36 15.95
C TRP A 180 10.12 6.56 16.88
N GLY A 181 10.28 6.30 18.19
CA GLY A 181 10.50 7.35 19.20
C GLY A 181 9.29 8.22 19.55
N VAL A 182 8.07 7.84 19.14
CA VAL A 182 6.83 8.57 19.47
C VAL A 182 6.10 7.87 20.61
N ASN A 183 5.70 8.64 21.63
CA ASN A 183 4.97 8.13 22.80
C ASN A 183 3.46 8.44 22.78
N ASP A 184 3.00 9.20 21.78
CA ASP A 184 1.61 9.67 21.73
C ASP A 184 0.72 8.75 20.90
N THR A 185 -0.52 8.59 21.35
CA THR A 185 -1.58 7.89 20.60
C THR A 185 -2.10 8.78 19.48
N PRO A 186 -2.42 8.23 18.29
CA PRO A 186 -2.99 9.02 17.21
C PRO A 186 -4.39 9.51 17.58
N ASP A 187 -4.68 10.77 17.27
CA ASP A 187 -6.00 11.37 17.46
C ASP A 187 -6.89 11.13 16.23
N GLY A 188 -8.20 11.06 16.44
CA GLY A 188 -9.19 10.93 15.35
C GLY A 188 -9.64 9.51 15.02
N VAL A 189 -9.18 8.52 15.79
CA VAL A 189 -9.66 7.15 15.68
C VAL A 189 -10.84 6.96 16.62
N ASP A 190 -11.95 6.44 16.09
CA ASP A 190 -12.98 5.84 16.93
C ASP A 190 -12.45 4.50 17.46
N TRP A 191 -11.93 4.51 18.67
CA TRP A 191 -11.35 3.33 19.32
C TRP A 191 -12.38 2.23 19.59
N SER A 192 -13.68 2.56 19.62
CA SER A 192 -14.74 1.61 19.93
C SER A 192 -15.04 0.62 18.80
N GLN A 193 -14.72 0.97 17.55
CA GLN A 193 -14.92 0.10 16.38
C GLN A 193 -13.75 -0.85 16.09
N LEU A 194 -12.59 -0.68 16.75
CA LEU A 194 -11.41 -1.50 16.50
C LEU A 194 -11.54 -2.90 17.12
N SER A 195 -11.33 -3.93 16.30
CA SER A 195 -11.20 -5.32 16.74
C SER A 195 -9.74 -5.73 16.95
N THR A 196 -8.80 -5.03 16.32
CA THR A 196 -7.38 -5.39 16.35
C THR A 196 -6.53 -4.13 16.38
N LEU A 197 -5.63 -4.06 17.36
CA LEU A 197 -4.62 -3.03 17.48
C LEU A 197 -3.25 -3.70 17.56
N ALA A 198 -2.36 -3.33 16.65
CA ALA A 198 -0.96 -3.76 16.65
C ALA A 198 -0.08 -2.52 16.78
N ILE A 199 0.79 -2.50 17.80
CA ILE A 199 1.75 -1.43 18.02
C ILE A 199 3.15 -2.03 17.96
N HIS A 200 3.95 -1.52 17.04
CA HIS A 200 5.35 -1.90 16.83
C HIS A 200 6.22 -0.74 17.29
N CYS A 201 6.93 -0.93 18.40
CA CYS A 201 7.90 0.04 18.89
C CYS A 201 9.30 -0.38 18.44
N TYR A 202 9.98 0.51 17.71
CA TYR A 202 11.39 0.34 17.37
C TYR A 202 12.21 1.23 18.31
N ILE A 203 13.06 0.59 19.11
CA ILE A 203 14.00 1.21 20.06
C ILE A 203 15.34 1.42 19.37
#